data_AF-A0A2E4DB82-F1
#
_entry.id   AF-A0A2E4DB82-F1
#
_cell.length_a   1.000
_cell.length_b   1.000
_cell.length_c   1.000
_cell.angle_alpha   90.00
_cell.angle_beta   90.00
_cell.angle_gamma   90.00
#
_symmetry.space_group_name_H-M   'P 1'
#
loop_
_entity.id
_entity.type
_entity.pdbx_description
1 polymer ?
#
loop_
_entity_poly.entity_id
_entity_poly.type
_entity_poly.pdbx_seq_one_letter_code
_entity_poly.pdbx_strand_id
1 'polypeptide(L)' 'MYVCICKAITDKQIEEATKTSANFNEACKKLGLGSECGVCLQDAINSYRQNHKQQHKAQDSSKIKKSPV' A
#
# COMPACT_ATOMS: atom_id res chain seq x y z
N MET A 1 8.11 -0.50 -7.73
CA MET A 1 7.59 -1.50 -8.69
C MET A 1 6.48 -0.87 -9.53
N TYR A 2 6.11 -1.49 -10.65
CA TYR A 2 4.87 -1.14 -11.36
C TYR A 2 3.71 -1.88 -10.70
N VAL A 3 2.66 -1.12 -10.36
CA VAL A 3 1.43 -1.65 -9.76
C VAL A 3 0.34 -1.79 -10.83
N CYS A 4 0.27 -0.87 -11.79
CA CYS A 4 -0.65 -0.95 -12.92
C CYS A 4 0.14 -0.88 -14.24
N ILE A 5 0.13 -1.96 -15.02
CA ILE A 5 0.83 -2.03 -16.30
C ILE A 5 0.11 -1.18 -17.36
N CYS A 6 -1.22 -1.23 -17.39
CA CYS A 6 -2.09 -0.51 -18.33
C CYS A 6 -1.85 1.00 -18.38
N LYS A 7 -1.58 1.59 -17.22
CA LYS A 7 -1.35 3.03 -17.04
C LYS A 7 0.08 3.36 -16.63
N ALA A 8 0.97 2.36 -16.64
CA ALA A 8 2.36 2.49 -16.16
C ALA A 8 2.48 3.17 -14.78
N ILE A 9 1.58 2.83 -13.84
CA ILE A 9 1.55 3.42 -12.50
C ILE A 9 2.51 2.67 -11.59
N THR A 10 3.34 3.41 -10.86
CA THR A 10 4.33 2.88 -9.92
C THR A 10 3.91 3.06 -8.47
N ASP A 11 4.49 2.28 -7.55
CA ASP A 11 4.24 2.45 -6.10
C ASP A 11 4.49 3.88 -5.63
N LYS A 12 5.56 4.52 -6.13
CA LYS A 12 5.90 5.90 -5.77
C LYS A 12 4.80 6.88 -6.13
N GLN A 13 4.21 6.72 -7.32
CA GLN A 13 3.08 7.56 -7.74
C GLN A 13 1.86 7.35 -6.84
N ILE A 14 1.62 6.11 -6.39
CA ILE A 14 0.53 5.80 -5.46
C ILE A 14 0.78 6.44 -4.09
N GLU A 15 2.01 6.38 -3.58
CA GLU A 15 2.39 7.05 -2.34
C GLU A 15 2.23 8.57 -2.44
N GLU A 16 2.68 9.20 -3.54
CA GLU A 16 2.53 10.64 -3.77
C GLU A 16 1.06 11.06 -3.92
N ALA A 17 0.27 10.27 -4.66
CA ALA A 17 -1.16 10.51 -4.78
C ALA A 17 -1.86 10.38 -3.42
N THR A 18 -1.45 9.43 -2.58
CA THR A 18 -2.03 9.25 -1.24
C THR A 18 -1.70 10.43 -0.31
N LYS A 19 -0.54 11.08 -0.46
CA LYS A 19 -0.21 12.30 0.32
C LYS A 19 -1.11 13.49 -0.01
N THR A 20 -1.66 13.54 -1.22
CA THR A 20 -2.46 14.65 -1.75
C THR A 20 -3.95 14.32 -1.87
N SER A 21 -4.39 13.17 -1.36
CA SER A 21 -5.78 12.73 -1.38
C SER A 21 -6.25 12.37 0.01
N ALA A 22 -7.56 12.51 0.26
CA ALA A 22 -8.12 12.25 1.58
C ALA A 22 -8.16 10.75 1.90
N ASN A 23 -8.18 9.90 0.87
CA ASN A 23 -8.22 8.45 1.02
C ASN A 23 -7.65 7.74 -0.21
N PHE A 24 -7.29 6.46 -0.03
CA PHE A 24 -6.70 5.62 -1.08
C PHE A 24 -7.57 5.48 -2.33
N ASN A 25 -8.90 5.47 -2.17
CA ASN A 25 -9.82 5.39 -3.30
C ASN A 25 -9.75 6.65 -4.17
N GLU A 26 -9.66 7.83 -3.55
CA GLU A 26 -9.45 9.09 -4.27
C GLU A 26 -8.07 9.13 -4.94
N ALA A 27 -7.02 8.60 -4.29
CA ALA A 27 -5.70 8.42 -4.90
C ALA A 27 -5.78 7.56 -6.17
N CYS A 28 -6.47 6.42 -6.10
CA CYS A 28 -6.67 5.52 -7.24
C CYS A 28 -7.43 6.20 -8.38
N LYS A 29 -8.49 6.95 -8.06
CA LYS A 29 -9.26 7.72 -9.06
C LYS A 29 -8.42 8.79 -9.75
N LYS A 30 -7.63 9.55 -8.98
CA LYS A 30 -6.72 10.58 -9.51
C LYS A 30 -5.68 10.00 -10.46
N LEU A 31 -5.10 8.84 -10.13
CA LEU A 31 -4.11 8.16 -10.96
C LEU A 31 -4.74 7.35 -12.12
N GLY A 32 -6.05 7.13 -12.12
CA GLY A 32 -6.70 6.20 -13.05
C GLY A 32 -6.31 4.73 -12.79
N LEU A 33 -5.91 4.39 -11.57
CA LEU A 33 -5.55 3.02 -11.18
C LEU A 33 -6.78 2.13 -11.29
N GLY A 34 -6.69 1.10 -12.12
CA GLY A 34 -7.80 0.16 -12.37
C GLY A 34 -8.88 0.66 -13.34
N SER A 35 -8.66 1.78 -14.03
CA SER A 35 -9.60 2.31 -15.03
C SER A 35 -9.67 1.54 -16.34
N GLU A 36 -8.75 0.60 -16.59
CA GLU A 36 -8.73 -0.21 -17.82
C GLU A 36 -9.15 -1.66 -17.56
N CYS A 37 -8.23 -2.55 -17.18
CA CYS A 37 -8.51 -3.97 -16.96
C CYS A 37 -8.94 -4.32 -15.52
N GLY A 38 -8.71 -3.41 -14.56
CA GLY A 38 -9.10 -3.58 -13.16
C GLY A 38 -8.28 -4.56 -12.32
N VAL A 39 -7.47 -5.45 -12.90
CA VAL A 39 -6.77 -6.53 -12.14
C VAL A 39 -5.82 -6.00 -11.06
N CYS A 40 -5.21 -4.83 -11.28
CA CYS A 40 -4.29 -4.23 -10.32
C CYS A 40 -4.96 -3.69 -9.04
N LEU A 41 -6.28 -3.51 -9.00
CA LEU A 41 -6.97 -2.94 -7.83
C LEU A 41 -6.79 -3.82 -6.59
N GLN A 42 -6.98 -5.13 -6.73
CA GLN A 42 -6.95 -6.04 -5.58
C GLN A 42 -5.55 -6.09 -4.96
N ASP A 43 -4.52 -6.17 -5.80
CA ASP A 43 -3.12 -6.15 -5.37
C ASP A 43 -2.72 -4.79 -4.80
N ALA A 44 -3.17 -3.68 -5.41
CA ALA A 44 -2.92 -2.33 -4.90
C ALA A 44 -3.55 -2.12 -3.51
N ILE A 45 -4.80 -2.56 -3.31
CA ILE A 45 -5.49 -2.48 -2.02
C ILE A 45 -4.78 -3.34 -0.97
N ASN A 46 -4.39 -4.56 -1.31
CA ASN A 46 -3.69 -5.44 -0.39
C ASN A 46 -2.32 -4.88 0.00
N SER A 47 -1.54 -4.40 -0.97
CA SER A 47 -0.24 -3.79 -0.76
C SER A 47 -0.35 -2.53 0.10
N TYR A 48 -1.32 -1.67 -0.20
CA TYR A 48 -1.60 -0.47 0.59
C TYR A 48 -1.96 -0.81 2.05
N ARG A 49 -2.86 -1.78 2.25
CA ARG A 49 -3.25 -2.25 3.59
C ARG A 49 -2.08 -2.89 4.34
N GLN A 50 -1.22 -3.64 3.66
CA GLN A 50 -0.05 -4.25 4.27
C GLN A 50 1.00 -3.21 4.68
N ASN A 51 1.27 -2.21 3.83
CA ASN A 51 2.17 -1.11 4.16
C ASN A 51 1.68 -0.31 5.37
N HIS A 52 0.37 -0.08 5.49
CA HIS A 52 -0.21 0.56 6.67
C HIS A 52 -0.26 -0.36 7.91
N LYS A 53 -0.39 -1.69 7.76
CA LYS A 53 -0.33 -2.64 8.89
C LYS A 53 1.10 -2.90 9.37
N GLN A 54 2.11 -2.80 8.50
CA GLN A 54 3.52 -3.00 8.85
C GLN A 54 4.06 -1.86 9.73
N GLN A 55 3.43 -0.69 9.72
CA GLN A 55 3.71 0.38 10.70
C GLN A 55 3.36 -0.01 12.14
N HIS A 56 2.62 -1.11 12.36
CA HIS A 56 2.35 -1.68 13.68
C HIS A 56 3.05 -3.02 13.95
N LYS A 57 3.84 -3.56 13.02
CA LYS A 57 4.51 -4.88 13.20
C LYS A 57 6.03 -4.81 13.34
N ALA A 58 6.62 -3.61 13.28
CA ALA A 58 8.02 -3.36 13.59
C ALA A 58 8.29 -2.98 15.06
N GLN A 59 7.32 -3.20 15.96
CA GLN A 59 7.50 -3.06 17.42
C GLN A 59 7.32 -4.36 18.20
N ASP A 60 7.18 -5.52 17.54
CA ASP A 60 7.01 -6.81 18.21
C ASP A 60 8.09 -7.84 17.85
N SER A 61 9.35 -7.38 17.73
CA SER A 61 10.52 -8.25 17.55
C SER A 61 11.52 -8.18 18.70
N SER A 62 11.22 -7.47 19.81
CA SER A 62 12.19 -7.23 20.89
C SER A 62 11.73 -7.57 22.32
N LYS A 63 10.67 -8.37 22.53
CA LYS A 63 10.35 -8.85 23.88
C LYS A 63 10.09 -10.36 24.00
N ILE A 64 11.01 -11.15 23.45
CA ILE A 64 11.33 -12.48 24.00
C ILE A 64 12.73 -12.38 24.61
N LYS A 65 12.86 -11.67 25.73
CA LYS A 65 14.00 -11.78 26.64
C LYS A 65 13.50 -11.70 28.07
N LYS A 66 13.33 -12.88 28.67
CA LYS A 66 13.75 -13.30 30.01
C LYS A 66 12.84 -14.43 30.46
N SER A 67 13.36 -15.64 30.36
CA SER A 67 13.01 -16.75 31.24
C SER A 67 13.50 -16.38 32.65
N PRO A 68 12.67 -16.46 33.69
CA PRO A 68 13.15 -16.74 35.02
C PRO A 68 12.63 -18.11 35.46
N VAL A 69 13.60 -19.01 35.64
CA VAL A 69 13.64 -20.17 36.55
C VAL A 69 12.57 -21.23 36.35
#